data_AF-A0A940S9T9-F1
#
_entry.id   AF-A0A940S9T9-F1
#
_cell.length_a   1.000
_cell.length_b   1.000
_cell.length_c   1.000
_cell.angle_alpha   90.00
_cell.angle_beta   90.00
_cell.angle_gamma   90.00
#
_symmetry.space_group_name_H-M   'P 1'
#
loop_
_entity.id
_entity.type
_entity.pdbx_description
1 polymer ?
#
loop_
_entity_poly.entity_id
_entity_poly.type
_entity_poly.pdbx_seq_one_letter_code
_entity_poly.pdbx_strand_id
1 'polypeptide(L)'
;MTALSGLRAPLLILLLTGCVPSGPDRAASEVLQQVLENHRATLAGLNTEPPPRTLPATGRGAPSGVSALLGQTREGVIAALGQPTRRRPEGEAEIWLYQGTHCALDVVLYRESSTPRVAWAAARASGTESRTEAGCLSELTSG
;
A
#
# COMPACT_ATOMS: atom_id res chain seq x y z
N MET A 1 -67.79 3.32 -40.08
CA MET A 1 -68.92 4.20 -39.70
C MET A 1 -68.68 4.62 -38.25
N THR A 2 -68.56 5.88 -37.82
CA THR A 2 -68.50 7.20 -38.44
C THR A 2 -68.00 8.12 -37.30
N ALA A 3 -67.11 9.07 -37.58
CA ALA A 3 -66.71 10.12 -36.63
C ALA A 3 -67.83 11.14 -36.39
N LEU A 4 -67.72 11.95 -35.32
CA LEU A 4 -68.06 13.40 -35.18
C LEU A 4 -68.18 13.71 -33.67
N SER A 5 -67.20 14.39 -33.05
CA SER A 5 -67.03 15.87 -32.97
C SER A 5 -67.84 16.55 -31.88
N GLY A 6 -67.18 17.30 -30.99
CA GLY A 6 -67.86 18.25 -30.09
C GLY A 6 -66.96 18.96 -29.06
N LEU A 7 -66.30 20.04 -29.50
CA LEU A 7 -65.67 21.16 -28.78
C LEU A 7 -66.02 21.40 -27.29
N ARG A 8 -65.00 21.75 -26.48
CA ARG A 8 -64.83 23.09 -25.83
C ARG A 8 -63.64 23.11 -24.84
N ALA A 9 -62.65 23.97 -25.11
CA ALA A 9 -61.72 24.52 -24.11
C ALA A 9 -62.48 25.56 -23.24
N PRO A 10 -62.01 26.06 -22.06
CA PRO A 10 -60.60 26.11 -21.58
C PRO A 10 -60.39 25.99 -20.04
N LEU A 11 -59.13 26.13 -19.61
CA LEU A 11 -58.65 26.83 -18.39
C LEU A 11 -58.96 26.30 -16.95
N LEU A 12 -57.87 26.05 -16.20
CA LEU A 12 -57.60 26.16 -14.73
C LEU A 12 -56.90 24.87 -14.23
N ILE A 13 -55.57 24.75 -14.25
CA ILE A 13 -54.61 25.36 -13.31
C ILE A 13 -55.09 25.28 -11.85
N LEU A 14 -54.69 24.20 -11.17
CA LEU A 14 -54.43 24.12 -9.73
C LEU A 14 -53.08 23.40 -9.59
N LEU A 15 -51.95 24.09 -9.78
CA LEU A 15 -51.20 24.79 -8.74
C LEU A 15 -51.08 23.97 -7.43
N LEU A 16 -50.48 22.79 -7.53
CA LEU A 16 -49.62 22.27 -6.46
C LEU A 16 -48.18 22.22 -6.99
N THR A 17 -47.66 23.38 -7.37
CA THR A 17 -46.22 23.64 -7.46
C THR A 17 -45.66 23.65 -6.04
N GLY A 18 -45.55 22.48 -5.43
CA GLY A 18 -44.65 22.28 -4.31
C GLY A 18 -43.23 22.50 -4.80
N CYS A 19 -42.44 23.25 -4.04
CA CYS A 19 -41.00 23.39 -4.29
C CYS A 19 -40.37 22.00 -4.27
N VAL A 20 -40.06 21.43 -5.44
CA VAL A 20 -39.05 20.39 -5.53
C VAL A 20 -37.73 21.12 -5.34
N PRO A 21 -37.02 20.97 -4.20
CA PRO A 21 -35.65 21.45 -4.14
C PRO A 21 -34.91 20.77 -5.28
N SER A 22 -34.24 21.55 -6.13
CA SER A 22 -33.35 21.05 -7.16
C SER A 22 -32.47 19.97 -6.52
N GLY A 23 -32.69 18.71 -6.92
CA GLY A 23 -32.01 17.57 -6.32
C GLY A 23 -30.49 17.73 -6.39
N PRO A 24 -29.73 17.04 -5.54
CA PRO A 24 -28.28 17.09 -5.60
C PRO A 24 -27.81 16.83 -7.03
N ASP A 25 -26.84 17.62 -7.49
CA ASP A 25 -26.22 17.45 -8.80
C ASP A 25 -25.86 15.96 -8.96
N ARG A 26 -26.44 15.32 -9.99
CA ARG A 26 -26.27 13.88 -10.20
C ARG A 26 -24.80 13.52 -10.36
N ALA A 27 -24.03 14.39 -11.02
CA ALA A 27 -22.60 14.20 -11.19
C ALA A 27 -21.85 14.28 -9.85
N ALA A 28 -22.22 15.21 -8.97
CA ALA A 28 -21.62 15.29 -7.63
C ALA A 28 -21.96 14.04 -6.78
N SER A 29 -23.16 13.50 -6.94
CA SER A 29 -23.60 12.29 -6.25
C SER A 29 -22.84 11.05 -6.72
N GLU A 30 -22.62 10.93 -8.04
CA GLU A 30 -21.85 9.84 -8.66
C GLU A 30 -20.37 9.88 -8.23
N VAL A 31 -19.75 11.07 -8.22
CA VAL A 31 -18.37 11.24 -7.75
C VAL A 31 -18.25 10.88 -6.28
N LEU A 32 -19.18 11.31 -5.43
CA LEU A 32 -19.17 10.96 -4.01
C LEU A 32 -19.31 9.44 -3.80
N GLN A 33 -20.20 8.78 -4.55
CA GLN A 33 -20.34 7.32 -4.50
C GLN A 33 -19.05 6.63 -4.92
N GLN A 34 -18.41 7.07 -6.01
CA GLN A 34 -17.15 6.52 -6.48
C GLN A 34 -16.02 6.67 -5.45
N VAL A 35 -15.91 7.84 -4.80
CA VAL A 35 -14.91 8.07 -3.74
C VAL A 35 -15.15 7.17 -2.54
N LEU A 36 -16.41 6.99 -2.12
CA LEU A 36 -16.77 6.10 -1.02
C LEU A 36 -16.45 4.64 -1.32
N GLU A 37 -16.72 4.17 -2.54
CA GLU A 37 -16.37 2.81 -2.96
C GLU A 37 -14.86 2.58 -2.98
N ASN A 38 -14.10 3.53 -3.52
CA ASN A 38 -12.64 3.45 -3.52
C ASN A 38 -12.06 3.44 -2.09
N HIS A 39 -12.66 4.21 -1.19
CA HIS A 39 -12.27 4.24 0.20
C HIS A 39 -12.54 2.89 0.90
N ARG A 40 -13.72 2.28 0.66
CA ARG A 40 -14.04 0.94 1.17
C ARG A 40 -13.07 -0.12 0.68
N ALA A 41 -12.71 -0.09 -0.61
CA ALA A 41 -11.72 -1.00 -1.19
C ALA A 41 -10.35 -0.86 -0.51
N THR A 42 -9.93 0.39 -0.24
CA THR A 42 -8.68 0.67 0.48
C THR A 42 -8.69 0.08 1.89
N LEU A 43 -9.76 0.30 2.64
CA LEU A 43 -9.90 -0.23 4.01
C LEU A 43 -9.94 -1.76 4.05
N ALA A 44 -10.55 -2.40 3.05
CA ALA A 44 -10.55 -3.86 2.94
C ALA A 44 -9.13 -4.43 2.78
N GLY A 45 -8.25 -3.75 2.04
CA GLY A 45 -6.86 -4.14 1.88
C GLY A 45 -6.03 -4.09 3.17
N LEU A 46 -6.34 -3.16 4.07
CA LEU A 46 -5.64 -3.03 5.37
C LEU A 46 -5.95 -4.16 6.35
N ASN A 47 -7.10 -4.83 6.20
CA ASN A 47 -7.53 -5.95 7.07
C ASN A 47 -7.03 -7.32 6.58
N THR A 48 -6.19 -7.37 5.54
CA THR A 48 -5.52 -8.61 5.16
C THR A 48 -4.48 -8.95 6.22
N GLU A 49 -4.73 -10.05 6.95
CA GLU A 49 -3.82 -10.53 7.98
C GLU A 49 -2.44 -10.85 7.36
N PRO A 50 -1.34 -10.29 7.89
CA PRO A 50 -0.01 -10.65 7.45
C PRO A 50 0.20 -12.16 7.66
N PRO A 51 0.88 -12.86 6.74
CA PRO A 51 1.18 -14.26 6.93
C PRO A 51 1.95 -14.50 8.24
N PRO A 52 1.73 -15.63 8.92
CA PRO A 52 2.36 -15.92 10.20
C PRO A 52 3.89 -15.92 10.07
N ARG A 53 4.55 -15.11 10.91
CA ARG A 53 6.02 -15.04 10.96
C ARG A 53 6.57 -16.28 11.64
N THR A 54 7.27 -17.12 10.89
CA THR A 54 8.17 -18.15 11.42
C THR A 54 9.58 -17.57 11.51
N LEU A 55 10.21 -17.66 12.68
CA LEU A 55 11.58 -17.20 12.92
C LEU A 55 12.60 -18.19 12.33
N PRO A 56 13.48 -17.81 11.39
CA PRO A 56 14.52 -18.70 10.89
C PRO A 56 15.67 -18.82 11.90
N ALA A 57 16.27 -20.02 11.98
CA ALA A 57 17.46 -20.30 12.75
C ALA A 57 18.71 -19.61 12.18
N THR A 58 19.62 -19.21 13.06
CA THR A 58 20.89 -18.54 12.78
C THR A 58 21.88 -19.44 12.03
N GLY A 59 22.00 -19.25 10.72
CA GLY A 59 23.03 -19.86 9.87
C GLY A 59 24.05 -18.83 9.36
N ARG A 60 25.33 -19.22 9.31
CA ARG A 60 26.40 -18.48 8.62
C ARG A 60 26.29 -18.77 7.12
N GLY A 61 25.46 -18.02 6.43
CA GLY A 61 25.25 -18.08 4.98
C GLY A 61 24.49 -16.84 4.52
N ALA A 62 24.45 -16.58 3.21
CA ALA A 62 23.60 -15.53 2.68
C ALA A 62 22.16 -15.73 3.19
N PRO A 63 21.47 -14.68 3.65
CA PRO A 63 20.13 -14.82 4.20
C PRO A 63 19.21 -15.45 3.15
N SER A 64 18.59 -16.59 3.51
CA SER A 64 17.65 -17.29 2.62
C SER A 64 16.34 -16.52 2.41
N GLY A 65 16.13 -15.47 3.20
CA GLY A 65 15.01 -14.55 3.18
C GLY A 65 15.27 -13.38 4.13
N VAL A 66 14.53 -12.30 3.97
CA VAL A 66 14.60 -11.06 4.75
C VAL A 66 14.27 -11.31 6.22
N SER A 67 13.46 -12.32 6.52
CA SER A 67 13.19 -12.75 7.90
C SER A 67 14.46 -13.16 8.66
N ALA A 68 15.51 -13.63 7.98
CA ALA A 68 16.79 -13.99 8.60
C ALA A 68 17.59 -12.76 9.07
N LEU A 69 17.22 -11.55 8.63
CA LEU A 69 17.85 -10.29 9.05
C LEU A 69 17.30 -9.80 10.39
N LEU A 70 16.10 -10.22 10.79
CA LEU A 70 15.47 -9.74 12.02
C LEU A 70 16.33 -10.09 13.25
N GLY A 71 16.51 -9.11 14.14
CA GLY A 71 17.33 -9.23 15.35
C GLY A 71 18.84 -9.12 15.14
N GLN A 72 19.33 -9.12 13.89
CA GLN A 72 20.75 -8.95 13.58
C GLN A 72 21.27 -7.60 14.04
N THR A 73 22.54 -7.54 14.42
CA THR A 73 23.23 -6.27 14.68
C THR A 73 23.64 -5.60 13.38
N ARG A 74 24.07 -4.33 13.46
CA ARG A 74 24.66 -3.61 12.32
C ARG A 74 25.77 -4.40 11.64
N GLU A 75 26.68 -4.93 12.44
CA GLU A 75 27.85 -5.69 11.98
C GLU A 75 27.40 -7.00 11.32
N GLY A 76 26.39 -7.68 11.88
CA GLY A 76 25.81 -8.89 11.31
C GLY A 76 25.18 -8.65 9.93
N VAL A 77 24.42 -7.57 9.77
CA VAL A 77 23.84 -7.19 8.47
C VAL A 77 24.94 -6.83 7.47
N ILE A 78 25.95 -6.07 7.88
CA ILE A 78 27.08 -5.69 7.02
C ILE A 78 27.88 -6.92 6.58
N ALA A 79 28.11 -7.88 7.48
CA ALA A 79 28.81 -9.12 7.15
C ALA A 79 28.01 -9.98 6.15
N ALA A 80 26.68 -9.92 6.20
CA ALA A 80 25.81 -10.70 5.33
C ALA A 80 25.56 -10.06 3.95
N LEU A 81 25.43 -8.73 3.90
CA LEU A 81 24.97 -7.99 2.71
C LEU A 81 25.95 -6.93 2.21
N GLY A 82 27.09 -6.74 2.88
CA GLY A 82 28.00 -5.64 2.60
C GLY A 82 27.51 -4.30 3.13
N GLN A 83 28.05 -3.21 2.57
CA GLN A 83 27.66 -1.86 3.00
C GLN A 83 26.37 -1.42 2.28
N PRO A 84 25.41 -0.80 2.98
CA PRO A 84 24.22 -0.25 2.35
C PRO A 84 24.58 0.97 1.51
N THR A 85 23.82 1.17 0.44
CA THR A 85 23.94 2.32 -0.46
C THR A 85 23.62 3.63 0.26
N ARG A 86 22.65 3.64 1.18
CA ARG A 86 22.31 4.80 2.01
C ARG A 86 22.03 4.40 3.45
N ARG A 87 22.45 5.25 4.38
CA ARG A 87 22.11 5.17 5.80
C ARG A 87 21.53 6.51 6.25
N ARG A 88 20.45 6.47 7.01
CA ARG A 88 19.81 7.66 7.58
C ARG A 88 19.45 7.42 9.04
N PRO A 89 20.01 8.19 9.98
CA PRO A 89 19.55 8.16 11.37
C PRO A 89 18.17 8.83 11.48
N GLU A 90 17.28 8.26 12.29
CA GLU A 90 15.88 8.68 12.48
C GLU A 90 15.49 8.49 13.95
N GLY A 91 15.86 9.45 14.81
CA GLY A 91 15.66 9.34 16.26
C GLY A 91 16.38 8.10 16.83
N GLU A 92 15.63 7.22 17.48
CA GLU A 92 16.13 5.93 18.02
C GLU A 92 16.29 4.84 16.95
N ALA A 93 15.97 5.15 15.69
CA ALA A 93 16.08 4.24 14.57
C ALA A 93 17.22 4.61 13.61
N GLU A 94 17.65 3.62 12.82
CA GLU A 94 18.52 3.79 11.68
C GLU A 94 17.90 3.09 10.48
N ILE A 95 17.69 3.84 9.40
CA ILE A 95 17.09 3.36 8.15
C ILE A 95 18.19 3.18 7.12
N TRP A 96 18.35 1.95 6.65
CA TRP A 96 19.36 1.57 5.67
C TRP A 96 18.67 1.12 4.39
N LEU A 97 19.20 1.56 3.25
CA LEU A 97 18.77 1.17 1.92
C LEU A 97 19.92 0.46 1.22
N TYR A 98 19.69 -0.79 0.83
CA TYR A 98 20.50 -1.51 -0.14
C TYR A 98 19.81 -1.41 -1.50
N GLN A 99 20.54 -0.98 -2.51
CA GLN A 99 19.98 -0.79 -3.84
C GLN A 99 20.69 -1.69 -4.85
N GLY A 100 19.90 -2.55 -5.49
CA GLY A 100 20.30 -3.30 -6.66
C GLY A 100 19.85 -2.59 -7.95
N THR A 101 20.17 -3.20 -9.08
CA THR A 101 19.67 -2.84 -10.40
C THR A 101 18.16 -3.05 -10.51
N HIS A 102 17.64 -4.18 -10.02
CA HIS A 102 16.23 -4.56 -10.19
C HIS A 102 15.40 -4.54 -8.91
N CYS A 103 16.03 -4.24 -7.77
CA CYS A 103 15.32 -4.20 -6.50
C CYS A 103 15.97 -3.25 -5.49
N ALA A 104 15.30 -3.09 -4.36
CA ALA A 104 15.85 -2.47 -3.17
C ALA A 104 15.45 -3.29 -1.94
N LEU A 105 16.30 -3.24 -0.90
CA LEU A 105 16.02 -3.77 0.42
C LEU A 105 16.12 -2.64 1.43
N ASP A 106 14.99 -2.36 2.07
CA ASP A 106 14.91 -1.44 3.19
C ASP A 106 15.11 -2.22 4.50
N VAL A 107 15.99 -1.71 5.38
CA VAL A 107 16.28 -2.30 6.70
C VAL A 107 16.17 -1.22 7.76
N VAL A 108 15.39 -1.48 8.81
CA VAL A 108 15.19 -0.55 9.93
C VAL A 108 15.71 -1.18 11.20
N LEU A 109 16.66 -0.49 11.83
CA LEU A 109 17.23 -0.89 13.10
C LEU A 109 16.72 0.03 14.20
N TYR A 110 16.33 -0.52 15.36
CA TYR A 110 16.00 0.26 16.56
C TYR A 110 17.02 0.03 17.66
N ARG A 111 17.24 1.07 18.46
CA ARG A 111 17.97 1.01 19.72
C ARG A 111 17.04 0.54 20.85
N GLU A 112 16.69 -0.74 20.87
CA GLU A 112 16.01 -1.32 22.05
C GLU A 112 16.94 -1.38 23.29
N SER A 113 18.26 -1.28 23.07
CA SER A 113 19.31 -1.24 24.09
C SER A 113 20.52 -0.46 23.57
N SER A 114 21.69 -0.55 24.22
CA SER A 114 22.93 0.09 23.77
C SER A 114 23.37 -0.32 22.35
N THR A 115 22.86 -1.44 21.82
CA THR A 115 23.20 -1.95 20.48
C THR A 115 21.96 -1.99 19.59
N PRO A 116 21.93 -1.27 18.45
CA PRO A 116 20.80 -1.34 17.53
C PRO A 116 20.67 -2.71 16.88
N ARG A 117 19.41 -3.16 16.71
CA ARG A 117 19.07 -4.42 16.05
C ARG A 117 18.00 -4.21 15.00
N VAL A 118 18.02 -5.03 13.96
CA VAL A 118 17.00 -5.00 12.90
C VAL A 118 15.65 -5.38 13.50
N ALA A 119 14.70 -4.43 13.47
CA ALA A 119 13.32 -4.69 13.87
C ALA A 119 12.42 -4.96 12.65
N TRP A 120 12.82 -4.46 11.48
CA TRP A 120 12.07 -4.63 10.25
C TRP A 120 12.99 -4.63 9.04
N ALA A 121 12.62 -5.41 8.02
CA ALA A 121 13.21 -5.34 6.71
C ALA A 121 12.19 -5.81 5.66
N ALA A 122 12.30 -5.28 4.43
CA ALA A 122 11.50 -5.73 3.29
C ALA A 122 12.21 -5.49 1.96
N ALA A 123 12.12 -6.46 1.06
CA ALA A 123 12.55 -6.31 -0.32
C ALA A 123 11.40 -5.75 -1.17
N ARG A 124 11.76 -4.91 -2.14
CA ARG A 124 10.82 -4.36 -3.12
C ARG A 124 11.43 -4.36 -4.51
N ALA A 125 10.62 -4.67 -5.51
CA ALA A 125 11.03 -4.54 -6.90
C ALA A 125 11.29 -3.07 -7.25
N SER A 126 12.23 -2.86 -8.17
CA SER A 126 12.42 -1.58 -8.84
C SER A 126 11.71 -1.65 -10.20
N GLY A 127 10.72 -0.79 -10.42
CA GLY A 127 9.92 -0.76 -11.66
C GLY A 127 8.67 -1.64 -11.60
N THR A 128 8.21 -2.12 -12.75
CA THR A 128 6.92 -2.83 -12.91
C THR A 128 7.06 -4.35 -12.93
N GLU A 129 8.28 -4.88 -13.04
CA GLU A 129 8.52 -6.32 -13.03
C GLU A 129 8.41 -6.90 -11.62
N SER A 130 7.71 -8.03 -11.50
CA SER A 130 7.63 -8.74 -10.22
C SER A 130 8.99 -9.34 -9.86
N ARG A 131 9.42 -9.12 -8.61
CA ARG A 131 10.64 -9.74 -8.07
C ARG A 131 10.35 -10.44 -6.75
N THR A 132 10.94 -11.61 -6.59
CA THR A 132 10.92 -12.34 -5.33
C THR A 132 11.95 -11.75 -4.37
N GLU A 133 11.64 -11.86 -3.08
CA GLU A 133 12.54 -11.46 -2.01
C GLU A 133 13.92 -12.14 -2.11
N ALA A 134 13.93 -13.47 -2.32
CA ALA A 134 15.15 -14.24 -2.49
C ALA A 134 15.96 -13.79 -3.71
N GLY A 135 15.29 -13.44 -4.81
CA GLY A 135 15.95 -12.88 -6.00
C GLY A 135 16.63 -11.55 -5.70
N CYS A 136 16.00 -10.69 -4.90
CA CYS A 136 16.61 -9.43 -4.49
C CYS A 136 17.83 -9.63 -3.60
N LEU A 137 17.76 -10.53 -2.62
CA LEU A 137 18.91 -10.83 -1.74
C LEU A 137 20.08 -11.45 -2.51
N SER A 138 19.80 -12.33 -3.48
CA SER A 138 20.82 -12.89 -4.36
C SER A 138 21.52 -11.81 -5.17
N GLU A 139 20.76 -10.85 -5.70
CA GLU A 139 21.33 -9.73 -6.46
C GLU A 139 22.24 -8.86 -5.59
N LEU A 140 21.77 -8.49 -4.39
CA LEU A 140 22.51 -7.63 -3.45
C LEU A 140 23.80 -8.27 -2.91
N THR A 141 23.90 -9.60 -2.89
CA THR A 141 25.07 -10.33 -2.40
C THR A 141 26.04 -10.74 -3.50
N SER A 142 25.67 -10.57 -4.78
CA SER A 142 26.50 -10.94 -5.93
C SER A 142 27.28 -9.77 -6.54
N GLY A 143 26.99 -8.53 -6.12
CA GLY A 143 27.66 -7.30 -6.57
C GLY A 143 28.86 -6.94 -5.70
#